data_AF-A0A3D4YAR8-F1
#
_entry.id   AF-A0A3D4YAR8-F1
#
_cell.length_a   1.000
_cell.length_b   1.000
_cell.length_c   1.000
_cell.angle_alpha   90.00
_cell.angle_beta   90.00
_cell.angle_gamma   90.00
#
_symmetry.space_group_name_H-M   'P 1'
#
loop_
_entity.id
_entity.type
_entity.pdbx_description
1 polymer ?
#
loop_
_entity_poly.entity_id
_entity_poly.type
_entity_poly.pdbx_seq_one_letter_code
_entity_poly.pdbx_strand_id
1 'polypeptide(L)'
;MGQENNNLSKLITTCLQEYFKSLKGQKPASNLYDNIIQTVERPLIREILKLTKNNQRKAADILGMNRNTLRKKIIALELNDVNDSDTIHPLQKVS
;
A
#
# COMPACT_ATOMS: atom_id res chain seq x y z
N MET A 1 20.37 -13.08 4.16
CA MET A 1 19.29 -12.11 3.91
C MET A 1 17.91 -12.71 4.22
N GLY A 2 17.68 -13.23 5.44
CA GLY A 2 16.43 -13.96 5.78
C GLY A 2 15.56 -13.32 6.86
N GLN A 3 15.91 -12.12 7.35
CA GLN A 3 15.27 -11.52 8.52
C GLN A 3 14.21 -10.43 8.16
N GLU A 4 14.21 -9.89 6.95
CA GLU A 4 13.33 -8.76 6.58
C GLU A 4 11.88 -9.19 6.31
N ASN A 5 11.66 -10.30 5.60
CA ASN A 5 10.31 -10.81 5.31
C ASN A 5 9.52 -11.15 6.58
N ASN A 6 10.22 -11.69 7.60
CA ASN A 6 9.62 -11.99 8.89
C ASN A 6 9.21 -10.73 9.65
N ASN A 7 9.89 -9.60 9.41
CA ASN A 7 9.61 -8.37 10.12
C ASN A 7 8.38 -7.64 9.56
N LEU A 8 8.26 -7.53 8.23
CA LEU A 8 7.07 -6.93 7.61
C LEU A 8 5.81 -7.73 7.91
N SER A 9 5.88 -9.06 7.79
CA SER A 9 4.75 -9.94 8.13
C SER A 9 4.31 -9.75 9.58
N LYS A 10 5.27 -9.71 10.52
CA LYS A 10 5.00 -9.48 11.94
C LYS A 10 4.39 -8.10 12.20
N LEU A 11 4.89 -7.04 11.56
CA LEU A 11 4.33 -5.68 11.68
C LEU A 11 2.88 -5.63 11.21
N ILE A 12 2.57 -6.24 10.06
CA ILE A 12 1.21 -6.33 9.53
C ILE A 12 0.31 -7.09 10.52
N THR A 13 0.78 -8.23 11.04
CA THR A 13 0.02 -8.99 12.05
C THR A 13 -0.27 -8.15 13.29
N THR A 14 0.70 -7.42 13.83
CA THR A 14 0.51 -6.54 14.98
C THR A 14 -0.53 -5.45 14.69
N CYS A 15 -0.41 -4.74 13.55
CA CYS A 15 -1.37 -3.71 13.14
C CYS A 15 -2.80 -4.27 13.01
N LEU A 16 -2.96 -5.45 12.41
CA LEU A 16 -4.29 -6.07 12.27
C LEU A 16 -4.87 -6.46 13.63
N GLN A 17 -4.05 -7.00 14.54
CA GLN A 17 -4.49 -7.32 15.90
C GLN A 17 -4.93 -6.08 16.67
N GLU A 18 -4.21 -4.96 16.54
CA GLU A 18 -4.60 -3.68 17.14
C GLU A 18 -5.88 -3.12 16.54
N TYR A 19 -6.03 -3.20 15.21
CA TYR A 19 -7.26 -2.85 14.52
C TYR A 19 -8.46 -3.67 15.02
N PHE A 20 -8.33 -5.00 15.13
CA PHE A 20 -9.42 -5.83 15.63
C PHE A 20 -9.75 -5.57 17.10
N LYS A 21 -8.75 -5.25 17.93
CA LYS A 21 -8.98 -4.84 19.33
C LYS A 21 -9.75 -3.51 19.42
N SER A 22 -9.48 -2.56 18.51
CA SER A 22 -10.14 -1.25 18.52
C SER A 22 -11.60 -1.30 18.07
N LEU A 23 -12.01 -2.33 17.33
CA LEU A 23 -13.40 -2.51 16.88
C LEU A 23 -14.40 -2.74 18.03
N LYS A 24 -13.97 -3.05 19.26
CA LYS A 24 -14.82 -3.16 20.47
C LYS A 24 -16.14 -3.95 20.24
N GLY A 25 -16.10 -5.02 19.45
CA GLY A 25 -17.27 -5.87 19.15
C GLY A 25 -18.10 -5.43 17.93
N GLN A 26 -17.72 -4.38 17.22
CA GLN A 26 -18.29 -4.02 15.92
C GLN A 26 -17.72 -4.93 14.82
N LYS A 27 -18.54 -5.19 13.80
CA LYS A 27 -18.09 -5.95 12.63
C LYS A 27 -17.05 -5.11 11.85
N PRO A 28 -15.98 -5.73 11.33
CA PRO A 28 -15.06 -5.05 10.43
C PRO A 28 -15.79 -4.49 9.20
N ALA A 29 -15.20 -3.49 8.56
CA ALA A 29 -15.73 -2.94 7.31
C ALA A 29 -15.85 -4.05 6.24
N SER A 30 -16.94 -4.02 5.45
CA SER A 30 -17.23 -5.02 4.41
C SER A 30 -16.17 -5.12 3.31
N ASN A 31 -15.32 -4.10 3.18
CA ASN A 31 -14.23 -3.99 2.21
C ASN A 31 -12.83 -4.03 2.87
N LEU A 32 -12.69 -4.66 4.04
CA LEU A 32 -11.42 -4.71 4.78
C LEU A 32 -10.25 -5.22 3.93
N TYR A 33 -10.47 -6.27 3.13
CA TYR A 33 -9.44 -6.82 2.25
C TYR A 33 -8.91 -5.75 1.29
N ASP A 34 -9.79 -5.07 0.56
CA ASP A 34 -9.39 -4.05 -0.41
C ASP A 34 -8.68 -2.87 0.26
N ASN A 35 -9.15 -2.43 1.43
CA ASN A 35 -8.51 -1.34 2.17
C ASN A 35 -7.07 -1.70 2.58
N ILE A 36 -6.86 -2.89 3.12
CA ILE A 36 -5.52 -3.35 3.55
C ILE A 36 -4.61 -3.53 2.34
N ILE A 37 -5.08 -4.17 1.27
CA ILE A 37 -4.30 -4.35 0.04
C ILE A 37 -3.92 -3.01 -0.57
N GLN A 38 -4.84 -2.06 -0.67
CA GLN A 38 -4.52 -0.71 -1.19
C GLN A 38 -3.50 0.02 -0.30
N THR A 39 -3.56 -0.17 1.01
CA THR A 39 -2.62 0.44 1.97
C THR A 39 -1.19 -0.05 1.77
N VAL A 40 -1.02 -1.32 1.37
CA VAL A 40 0.29 -1.91 1.10
C VAL A 40 0.74 -1.67 -0.35
N GLU A 41 -0.16 -1.80 -1.33
CA GLU A 41 0.16 -1.63 -2.75
C GLU A 41 0.52 -0.20 -3.10
N ARG A 42 -0.13 0.81 -2.49
CA ARG A 42 0.12 2.23 -2.75
C ARG A 42 1.59 2.62 -2.51
N PRO A 43 2.20 2.41 -1.33
CA PRO A 43 3.60 2.74 -1.11
C PRO A 43 4.55 1.88 -1.96
N LEU A 44 4.25 0.58 -2.12
CA LEU A 44 5.08 -0.30 -2.95
C LEU A 44 5.18 0.21 -4.40
N ILE A 45 4.03 0.48 -5.03
CA ILE A 45 3.99 0.95 -6.42
C ILE A 45 4.59 2.36 -6.53
N ARG A 46 4.31 3.24 -5.58
CA ARG A 46 4.87 4.60 -5.54
C ARG A 46 6.39 4.59 -5.50
N GLU A 47 6.99 3.81 -4.61
CA GLU A 47 8.46 3.77 -4.46
C GLU A 47 9.14 3.14 -5.69
N ILE A 48 8.54 2.12 -6.30
CA ILE A 48 9.09 1.57 -7.55
C ILE A 48 8.94 2.56 -8.71
N LEU A 49 7.84 3.31 -8.81
CA LEU A 49 7.71 4.35 -9.84
C LEU A 49 8.74 5.46 -9.66
N LYS A 50 9.02 5.90 -8.42
CA LYS A 50 10.11 6.85 -8.14
C LYS A 50 11.46 6.29 -8.55
N LEU A 51 11.76 5.04 -8.16
CA LEU A 51 13.00 4.35 -8.50
C LEU A 51 13.22 4.26 -10.02
N THR A 52 12.15 4.04 -10.79
CA THR A 52 12.22 3.98 -12.25
C THR A 52 12.02 5.31 -12.95
N LYS A 53 11.95 6.43 -12.22
CA LYS A 53 11.66 7.78 -12.74
C LYS A 53 10.39 7.79 -13.61
N ASN A 54 9.32 7.21 -13.08
CA ASN A 54 8.00 7.06 -13.71
C ASN A 54 7.99 6.19 -14.98
N ASN A 55 9.04 5.40 -15.22
CA ASN A 55 9.05 4.44 -16.30
C ASN A 55 8.20 3.21 -15.93
N GLN A 56 6.93 3.25 -16.35
CA GLN A 56 5.95 2.19 -16.04
C GLN A 56 6.34 0.82 -16.58
N ARG A 57 7.07 0.74 -17.70
CA ARG A 57 7.53 -0.55 -18.24
C ARG A 57 8.56 -1.17 -17.30
N LYS A 58 9.60 -0.41 -16.94
CA LYS A 58 10.62 -0.86 -15.98
C LYS A 58 10.02 -1.16 -14.60
N ALA A 59 9.05 -0.35 -14.16
CA ALA A 59 8.37 -0.58 -12.89
C ALA A 59 7.56 -1.88 -12.91
N ALA A 60 6.85 -2.16 -14.00
CA ALA A 60 6.10 -3.39 -14.17
C ALA A 60 7.01 -4.62 -14.19
N ASP A 61 8.17 -4.51 -14.84
CA ASP A 61 9.20 -5.56 -14.87
C ASP A 61 9.74 -5.85 -13.46
N ILE A 62 10.06 -4.81 -12.66
CA ILE A 62 10.53 -4.95 -11.27
C ILE A 62 9.44 -5.54 -10.35
N LEU A 63 8.20 -5.08 -10.51
CA LEU A 63 7.05 -5.57 -9.74
C LEU A 63 6.59 -6.97 -10.18
N GLY A 64 7.14 -7.51 -11.28
CA GLY A 64 6.76 -8.82 -11.80
C GLY A 64 5.31 -8.90 -12.28
N MET A 65 4.76 -7.79 -12.78
CA MET A 65 3.37 -7.73 -13.24
C MET A 65 3.23 -7.18 -14.66
N ASN A 66 2.10 -7.46 -15.30
CA ASN A 66 1.81 -6.90 -16.62
C ASN A 66 1.69 -5.36 -16.54
N ARG A 67 2.32 -4.63 -17.46
CA ARG A 67 2.24 -3.16 -17.58
C ARG A 67 0.80 -2.64 -17.59
N ASN A 68 -0.12 -3.34 -18.25
CA ASN A 68 -1.54 -2.94 -18.30
C ASN A 68 -2.20 -3.08 -16.91
N THR A 69 -1.81 -4.09 -16.13
CA THR A 69 -2.25 -4.24 -14.74
C THR A 69 -1.67 -3.12 -13.88
N LEU A 70 -0.37 -2.83 -14.02
CA LEU A 70 0.25 -1.71 -13.32
C LEU A 70 -0.44 -0.38 -13.65
N ARG A 71 -0.72 -0.10 -14.92
CA ARG A 71 -1.43 1.12 -15.34
C ARG A 71 -2.82 1.23 -14.69
N LYS A 72 -3.59 0.13 -14.64
CA LYS A 72 -4.89 0.11 -13.95
C LYS A 72 -4.74 0.40 -12.46
N LYS A 73 -3.72 -0.19 -11.80
CA LYS A 73 -3.43 0.06 -10.38
C LYS A 73 -2.99 1.51 -10.12
N ILE A 74 -2.18 2.11 -10.98
CA ILE A 74 -1.78 3.53 -10.87
C ILE A 74 -3.01 4.44 -10.88
N ILE A 75 -3.96 4.19 -11.79
CA ILE A 75 -5.20 4.97 -11.87
C ILE A 75 -6.06 4.74 -10.63
N ALA A 76 -6.28 3.48 -10.25
CA ALA A 76 -7.11 3.13 -9.09
C ALA A 76 -6.54 3.63 -7.76
N LEU A 77 -5.21 3.72 -7.65
CA LEU A 77 -4.51 4.24 -6.48
C LEU A 77 -4.14 5.72 -6.64
N GLU A 78 -4.61 6.41 -7.67
CA GLU A 78 -4.39 7.85 -7.89
C GLU A 78 -2.89 8.26 -7.81
N LEU A 79 -2.00 7.42 -8.35
CA LEU A 79 -0.54 7.60 -8.32
C LEU A 79 -0.02 8.40 -9.54
N ASN A 80 -0.81 9.31 -10.10
CA ASN A 80 -0.46 10.01 -11.34
C ASN A 80 0.68 11.02 -11.15
N ASP A 81 0.85 11.57 -9.94
CA ASP A 81 1.89 12.54 -9.60
C ASP A 81 2.82 11.98 -8.51
N VAL A 82 3.85 11.26 -8.95
CA VAL A 82 4.78 10.54 -8.05
C VAL A 82 5.82 11.45 -7.39
N ASN A 83 5.76 12.76 -7.68
CA ASN A 83 6.63 13.81 -7.15
C ASN A 83 6.08 14.49 -5.89
N ASP A 84 4.91 14.09 -5.39
CA ASP A 84 4.36 14.68 -4.17
C ASP A 84 5.10 14.13 -2.94
N SER A 85 5.92 14.97 -2.33
CA SER A 85 6.56 14.76 -1.03
C SER A 85 5.55 14.73 0.13
N ASP A 86 4.27 15.01 -0.12
CA ASP A 86 3.25 15.14 0.93
C ASP A 86 2.06 14.21 0.70
N THR A 87 2.06 13.04 1.35
CA THR A 87 0.79 12.45 1.80
C THR A 87 1.03 11.58 3.03
N ILE A 88 1.29 12.23 4.16
CA ILE A 88 0.79 11.70 5.43
C ILE A 88 -0.74 11.72 5.29
N HIS A 89 -1.35 10.56 5.06
CA HIS A 89 -2.81 10.44 5.08
C HIS A 89 -3.27 10.76 6.51
N PRO A 90 -4.06 11.83 6.74
CA PRO A 90 -4.42 12.24 8.09
C PRO A 90 -5.57 11.37 8.59
N LEU A 91 -5.26 10.19 9.13
CA LEU A 91 -6.19 9.41 9.96
C LEU A 91 -5.86 9.46 11.45
N GLN A 92 -5.08 10.45 11.87
CA GLN A 92 -4.95 10.84 13.28
C GLN A 92 -5.17 12.35 13.45
N LYS A 93 -6.42 12.78 13.37
CA LYS A 93 -6.90 13.93 14.14
C LYS A 93 -8.32 13.62 14.64
N VAL A 94 -8.38 12.96 15.79
CA VAL A 94 -9.51 13.05 16.70
C VAL A 94 -9.19 14.15 17.71
N SER A 95 -9.98 15.21 17.67
CA SER A 95 -10.26 16.14 18.76
C SER A 95 -11.71 16.56 18.61
#